data_AF-A0A3A0BSH3-F1
#
_entry.id   AF-A0A3A0BSH3-F1
#
_cell.length_a   1.000
_cell.length_b   1.000
_cell.length_c   1.000
_cell.angle_alpha   90.00
_cell.angle_beta   90.00
_cell.angle_gamma   90.00
#
_symmetry.space_group_name_H-M   'P 1'
#
loop_
_entity.id
_entity.type
_entity.pdbx_description
1 polymer ?
#
loop_
_entity_poly.entity_id
_entity_poly.type
_entity_poly.pdbx_seq_one_letter_code
_entity_poly.pdbx_strand_id
1 'polypeptide(L)'
;YGDSNFGDEFQWAAAELFITTKADSFIVARNPLAGSFGVPWWGGVNALGLYSLAFHRAALGSAIDTTRIVSALLSLARGLRDNVTRSAYHLVMGISNGDFVWGSNAIAANQSMALLQAYYLTRDVSFLHAAQQNLDYLLGRNAVGFCFVTGLGSKPTMRPHHRPSQADGIADPVPGLLAGGPNPGRQDGCTGYIGPERARSYLDDWCSYASNEIAINWNAPLAYVAGAIEAIYSPTGKPNPTDVKEGRSGAVPEGFGLLQNYPNPFNPATNIQFSVGSHQWVGLKVYDVLGNEVATLIDEKKPAGNYRVSFNAAQLTSGIYFYQLQAGVSSNAERTFVATKKMVFVQ
;
A
#
# COMPACT_ATOMS: atom_id res chain seq x y z
N TYR A 1 27.11 5.73 4.77
CA TYR A 1 26.08 5.02 5.54
C TYR A 1 26.77 4.26 6.66
N GLY A 2 27.05 4.93 7.78
CA GLY A 2 27.83 4.34 8.86
C GLY A 2 26.95 3.47 9.75
N ASP A 3 27.49 2.32 10.16
CA ASP A 3 26.89 1.38 11.11
C ASP A 3 28.02 0.83 12.00
N SER A 4 27.75 0.66 13.29
CA SER A 4 28.71 0.19 14.29
C SER A 4 28.43 -1.24 14.78
N ASN A 5 27.32 -1.86 14.36
CA ASN A 5 26.96 -3.21 14.74
C ASN A 5 26.61 -4.05 13.50
N PHE A 6 27.43 -5.07 13.21
CA PHE A 6 27.23 -5.92 12.03
C PHE A 6 26.52 -7.24 12.34
N GLY A 7 25.92 -7.34 13.52
CA GLY A 7 25.38 -8.59 14.05
C GLY A 7 24.25 -9.14 13.19
N ASP A 8 23.39 -8.28 12.68
CA ASP A 8 22.25 -8.62 11.82
C ASP A 8 22.66 -8.84 10.37
N GLU A 9 23.69 -8.17 9.85
CA GLU A 9 24.31 -8.49 8.55
C GLU A 9 24.83 -9.92 8.55
N PHE A 10 25.54 -10.32 9.62
CA PHE A 10 26.01 -11.70 9.72
C PHE A 10 24.85 -12.71 9.84
N GLN A 11 23.73 -12.34 10.48
CA GLN A 11 22.53 -13.19 10.52
C GLN A 11 21.92 -13.35 9.12
N TRP A 12 21.79 -12.25 8.38
CA TRP A 12 21.27 -12.27 7.02
C TRP A 12 22.18 -13.09 6.10
N ALA A 13 23.50 -12.83 6.13
CA ALA A 13 24.47 -13.57 5.32
C ALA A 13 24.43 -15.09 5.60
N ALA A 14 24.34 -15.48 6.88
CA ALA A 14 24.24 -16.90 7.25
C ALA A 14 22.97 -17.56 6.69
N ALA A 15 21.84 -16.85 6.74
CA ALA A 15 20.58 -17.33 6.16
C ALA A 15 20.71 -17.56 4.64
N GLU A 16 21.22 -16.57 3.90
CA GLU A 16 21.33 -16.66 2.43
C GLU A 16 22.34 -17.73 1.99
N LEU A 17 23.50 -17.79 2.65
CA LEU A 17 24.52 -18.79 2.36
C LEU A 17 24.00 -20.21 2.65
N PHE A 18 23.27 -20.40 3.75
CA PHE A 18 22.64 -21.68 4.06
C PHE A 18 21.58 -22.07 3.04
N ILE A 19 20.67 -21.14 2.68
CA ILE A 19 19.64 -21.39 1.67
C ILE A 19 20.27 -21.83 0.34
N THR A 20 21.34 -21.15 -0.07
CA THR A 20 22.01 -21.34 -1.36
C THR A 20 22.83 -22.63 -1.40
N THR A 21 23.65 -22.86 -0.38
CA THR A 21 24.65 -23.94 -0.38
C THR A 21 24.16 -25.22 0.30
N LYS A 22 23.11 -25.13 1.12
CA LYS A 22 22.64 -26.19 2.02
C LYS A 22 23.69 -26.65 3.05
N ALA A 23 24.73 -25.85 3.29
CA ALA A 23 25.77 -26.19 4.27
C ALA A 23 25.40 -25.66 5.67
N ASP A 24 25.18 -26.58 6.60
CA ASP A 24 24.82 -26.28 8.01
C ASP A 24 25.89 -25.43 8.72
N SER A 25 27.14 -25.47 8.24
CA SER A 25 28.24 -24.69 8.81
C SER A 25 27.95 -23.19 8.91
N PHE A 26 27.14 -22.63 8.00
CA PHE A 26 26.81 -21.21 8.02
C PHE A 26 25.85 -20.85 9.17
N ILE A 27 24.82 -21.66 9.42
CA ILE A 27 23.88 -21.43 10.52
C ILE A 27 24.45 -21.83 11.89
N VAL A 28 25.42 -22.75 11.91
CA VAL A 28 26.20 -23.06 13.12
C VAL A 28 27.15 -21.92 13.48
N ALA A 29 27.85 -21.35 12.48
CA ALA A 29 28.75 -20.22 12.71
C ALA A 29 27.99 -18.97 13.18
N ARG A 30 26.79 -18.75 12.64
CA ARG A 30 25.91 -17.66 13.06
C ARG A 30 24.46 -18.07 12.96
N ASN A 31 23.78 -18.16 14.11
CA ASN A 31 22.36 -18.47 14.15
C ASN A 31 21.53 -17.33 13.50
N PRO A 32 20.87 -17.58 12.34
CA PRO A 32 20.09 -16.56 11.65
C PRO A 32 18.77 -16.23 12.36
N LEU A 33 18.36 -17.02 13.36
CA LEU A 33 17.12 -16.85 14.13
C LEU A 33 17.33 -16.23 15.52
N ALA A 34 18.56 -15.75 15.80
CA ALA A 34 18.93 -15.17 17.08
C ALA A 34 18.31 -13.78 17.30
N GLY A 35 17.77 -13.56 18.50
CA GLY A 35 17.23 -12.26 18.91
C GLY A 35 15.82 -11.95 18.36
N SER A 36 15.49 -10.67 18.33
CA SER A 36 14.24 -10.14 17.80
C SER A 36 14.42 -9.60 16.38
N PHE A 37 13.32 -9.53 15.64
CA PHE A 37 13.29 -9.04 14.26
C PHE A 37 12.53 -7.73 14.20
N GLY A 38 13.13 -6.74 13.55
CA GLY A 38 12.52 -5.44 13.27
C GLY A 38 12.09 -5.32 11.81
N VAL A 39 11.42 -4.21 11.48
CA VAL A 39 11.21 -3.82 10.08
C VAL A 39 12.57 -3.51 9.47
N PRO A 40 12.90 -4.06 8.28
CA PRO A 40 14.22 -3.85 7.70
C PRO A 40 14.45 -2.39 7.27
N TRP A 41 15.68 -1.94 7.44
CA TRP A 41 16.22 -0.69 6.89
C TRP A 41 17.70 -0.92 6.55
N TRP A 42 18.40 0.10 6.03
CA TRP A 42 19.73 -0.10 5.45
C TRP A 42 20.82 -0.54 6.45
N GLY A 43 20.67 -0.25 7.75
CA GLY A 43 21.55 -0.71 8.85
C GLY A 43 20.82 -1.61 9.84
N GLY A 44 19.78 -2.31 9.37
CA GLY A 44 18.97 -3.21 10.18
C GLY A 44 18.35 -4.27 9.28
N VAL A 45 19.05 -5.38 9.05
CA VAL A 45 18.81 -6.26 7.90
C VAL A 45 18.42 -7.70 8.26
N ASN A 46 18.39 -8.07 9.55
CA ASN A 46 18.12 -9.46 9.94
C ASN A 46 16.78 -10.01 9.45
N ALA A 47 15.75 -9.16 9.33
CA ALA A 47 14.45 -9.55 8.82
C ALA A 47 14.48 -9.96 7.34
N LEU A 48 15.45 -9.48 6.55
CA LEU A 48 15.63 -9.93 5.16
C LEU A 48 15.97 -11.42 5.10
N GLY A 49 16.92 -11.87 5.94
CA GLY A 49 17.25 -13.29 6.07
C GLY A 49 16.07 -14.12 6.58
N LEU A 50 15.28 -13.58 7.51
CA LEU A 50 14.04 -14.23 7.98
C LEU A 50 13.03 -14.42 6.84
N TYR A 51 12.86 -13.43 5.96
CA TYR A 51 11.94 -13.52 4.82
C TYR A 51 12.40 -14.60 3.82
N SER A 52 13.69 -14.63 3.49
CA SER A 52 14.26 -15.67 2.61
C SER A 52 14.08 -17.07 3.21
N LEU A 53 14.34 -17.24 4.50
CA LEU A 53 14.12 -18.50 5.20
C LEU A 53 12.63 -18.91 5.21
N ALA A 54 11.71 -17.96 5.40
CA ALA A 54 10.28 -18.22 5.36
C ALA A 54 9.83 -18.66 3.95
N PHE A 55 10.34 -18.00 2.90
CA PHE A 55 10.03 -18.34 1.51
C PHE A 55 10.54 -19.74 1.13
N HIS A 56 11.77 -20.08 1.53
CA HIS A 56 12.38 -21.37 1.22
C HIS A 56 12.05 -22.48 2.23
N ARG A 57 11.12 -22.25 3.17
CA ARG A 57 10.85 -23.12 4.33
C ARG A 57 10.62 -24.59 3.99
N ALA A 58 9.94 -24.88 2.88
CA ALA A 58 9.67 -26.26 2.45
C ALA A 58 10.92 -27.03 1.99
N ALA A 59 11.98 -26.32 1.60
CA ALA A 59 13.25 -26.87 1.15
C ALA A 59 14.36 -26.76 2.20
N LEU A 60 14.02 -26.38 3.43
CA LEU A 60 14.96 -26.37 4.55
C LEU A 60 14.95 -27.75 5.23
N GLY A 61 16.14 -28.28 5.50
CA GLY A 61 16.30 -29.50 6.29
C GLY A 61 16.03 -29.28 7.78
N SER A 62 16.21 -30.33 8.57
CA SER A 62 16.03 -30.29 10.04
C SER A 62 17.09 -29.45 10.79
N ALA A 63 18.10 -28.96 10.09
CA ALA A 63 19.19 -28.17 10.68
C ALA A 63 18.75 -26.79 11.20
N ILE A 64 17.57 -26.30 10.79
CA ILE A 64 17.03 -25.01 11.21
C ILE A 64 15.58 -25.14 11.67
N ASP A 65 15.23 -24.41 12.73
CA ASP A 65 13.89 -24.43 13.30
C ASP A 65 12.89 -23.64 12.43
N THR A 66 12.14 -24.38 11.60
CA THR A 66 11.11 -23.83 10.73
C THR A 66 9.89 -23.29 11.49
N THR A 67 9.64 -23.75 12.71
CA THR A 67 8.57 -23.23 13.58
C THR A 67 8.97 -21.85 14.11
N ARG A 68 10.23 -21.69 14.50
CA ARG A 68 10.78 -20.39 14.92
C ARG A 68 10.77 -19.35 13.80
N ILE A 69 11.06 -19.74 12.56
CA ILE A 69 10.94 -18.85 11.38
C ILE A 69 9.52 -18.28 11.28
N VAL A 70 8.51 -19.15 11.31
CA VAL A 70 7.11 -18.73 11.19
C VAL A 70 6.70 -17.87 12.39
N SER A 71 7.04 -18.27 13.61
CA SER A 71 6.64 -17.51 14.81
C SER A 71 7.32 -16.13 14.88
N ALA A 72 8.58 -16.01 14.45
CA ALA A 72 9.30 -14.74 14.36
C ALA A 72 8.60 -13.77 13.41
N LEU A 73 8.31 -14.23 12.19
CA LEU A 73 7.71 -13.40 11.15
C LEU A 73 6.29 -12.97 11.54
N LEU A 74 5.49 -13.90 12.07
CA LEU A 74 4.15 -13.57 12.54
C LEU A 74 4.17 -12.64 13.76
N SER A 75 5.15 -12.77 14.66
CA SER A 75 5.27 -11.84 15.79
C SER A 75 5.54 -10.41 15.32
N LEU A 76 6.44 -10.23 14.35
CA LEU A 76 6.72 -8.92 13.74
C LEU A 76 5.46 -8.37 13.05
N ALA A 77 4.83 -9.16 12.17
CA ALA A 77 3.69 -8.71 11.37
C ALA A 77 2.44 -8.43 12.22
N ARG A 78 2.16 -9.21 13.27
CA ARG A 78 1.05 -8.95 14.19
C ARG A 78 1.26 -7.63 14.94
N GLY A 79 2.47 -7.37 15.42
CA GLY A 79 2.81 -6.10 16.06
C GLY A 79 2.56 -4.88 15.15
N LEU A 80 2.75 -5.03 13.84
CA LEU A 80 2.43 -4.00 12.85
C LEU A 80 0.92 -3.88 12.57
N ARG A 81 0.24 -5.00 12.32
CA ARG A 81 -1.18 -5.03 12.00
C ARG A 81 -2.05 -4.54 13.15
N ASP A 82 -1.77 -4.98 14.38
CA ASP A 82 -2.60 -4.69 15.56
C ASP A 82 -2.56 -3.19 15.92
N ASN A 83 -1.60 -2.48 15.35
CA ASN A 83 -1.39 -1.05 15.48
C ASN A 83 -2.34 -0.23 14.59
N VAL A 84 -2.90 -0.78 13.50
CA VAL A 84 -3.76 -0.08 12.52
C VAL A 84 -4.93 0.67 13.17
N THR A 85 -5.58 0.07 14.17
CA THR A 85 -6.76 0.66 14.85
C THR A 85 -6.43 1.89 15.70
N ARG A 86 -5.14 2.13 15.97
CA ARG A 86 -4.67 3.27 16.78
C ARG A 86 -4.48 4.54 15.97
N SER A 87 -4.52 4.44 14.64
CA SER A 87 -4.38 5.57 13.72
C SER A 87 -5.74 5.99 13.18
N ALA A 88 -6.05 7.29 13.22
CA ALA A 88 -7.28 7.84 12.63
C ALA A 88 -7.37 7.62 11.10
N TYR A 89 -6.22 7.45 10.43
CA TYR A 89 -6.15 7.11 9.01
C TYR A 89 -6.14 5.60 8.74
N HIS A 90 -6.28 4.79 9.80
CA HIS A 90 -6.09 3.34 9.78
C HIS A 90 -4.80 2.97 9.04
N LEU A 91 -3.68 3.48 9.55
CA LEU A 91 -2.35 3.24 8.99
C LEU A 91 -1.51 2.41 9.95
N VAL A 92 -0.67 1.56 9.40
CA VAL A 92 0.42 0.88 10.13
C VAL A 92 1.52 1.89 10.43
N MET A 93 1.79 2.77 9.46
CA MET A 93 2.73 3.89 9.57
C MET A 93 2.20 5.00 10.48
N GLY A 94 3.12 5.61 11.25
CA GLY A 94 2.89 6.87 11.97
C GLY A 94 2.47 6.72 13.44
N ILE A 95 2.62 5.53 13.99
CA ILE A 95 2.25 5.19 15.37
C ILE A 95 3.45 5.36 16.30
N SER A 96 4.65 5.00 15.83
CA SER A 96 5.90 5.25 16.55
C SER A 96 6.42 6.66 16.25
N ASN A 97 7.17 7.23 17.20
CA ASN A 97 7.96 8.43 16.93
C ASN A 97 9.05 8.16 15.87
N GLY A 98 9.53 6.92 15.76
CA GLY A 98 10.52 6.50 14.76
C GLY A 98 9.98 6.28 13.35
N ASP A 99 8.67 6.39 13.14
CA ASP A 99 8.07 6.21 11.82
C ASP A 99 8.34 7.46 10.94
N PHE A 100 8.21 8.66 11.49
CA PHE A 100 8.46 9.90 10.74
C PHE A 100 9.91 10.37 10.92
N VAL A 101 10.78 9.91 10.04
CA VAL A 101 12.22 10.24 9.97
C VAL A 101 12.66 10.40 8.49
N TRP A 102 13.97 10.59 8.25
CA TRP A 102 14.52 10.55 6.89
C TRP A 102 14.23 9.21 6.23
N GLY A 103 13.47 9.20 5.14
CA GLY A 103 13.05 7.98 4.45
C GLY A 103 11.83 7.31 5.10
N SER A 104 10.97 8.07 5.78
CA SER A 104 9.72 7.58 6.39
C SER A 104 8.82 6.82 5.41
N ASN A 105 8.78 7.20 4.14
CA ASN A 105 8.04 6.45 3.12
C ASN A 105 8.62 5.04 2.88
N ALA A 106 9.94 4.88 3.00
CA ALA A 106 10.56 3.56 2.92
C ALA A 106 10.25 2.71 4.16
N ILE A 107 10.06 3.33 5.33
CA ILE A 107 9.58 2.61 6.52
C ILE A 107 8.18 2.06 6.25
N ALA A 108 7.26 2.89 5.73
CA ALA A 108 5.92 2.43 5.37
C ALA A 108 5.93 1.27 4.36
N ALA A 109 6.79 1.36 3.33
CA ALA A 109 6.95 0.29 2.35
C ALA A 109 7.55 -1.00 2.94
N ASN A 110 8.58 -0.90 3.81
CA ASN A 110 9.17 -2.07 4.46
C ASN A 110 8.22 -2.73 5.48
N GLN A 111 7.41 -1.93 6.20
CA GLN A 111 6.32 -2.45 7.03
C GLN A 111 5.32 -3.26 6.18
N SER A 112 4.92 -2.74 5.02
CA SER A 112 4.05 -3.46 4.08
C SER A 112 4.68 -4.75 3.56
N MET A 113 5.98 -4.74 3.27
CA MET A 113 6.70 -5.96 2.88
C MET A 113 6.61 -7.04 3.97
N ALA A 114 6.84 -6.69 5.24
CA ALA A 114 6.71 -7.63 6.37
C ALA A 114 5.29 -8.22 6.50
N LEU A 115 4.27 -7.37 6.32
CA LEU A 115 2.87 -7.77 6.37
C LEU A 115 2.51 -8.72 5.22
N LEU A 116 2.98 -8.43 4.00
CA LEU A 116 2.75 -9.30 2.84
C LEU A 116 3.42 -10.66 3.01
N GLN A 117 4.62 -10.72 3.61
CA GLN A 117 5.27 -11.99 3.96
C GLN A 117 4.39 -12.83 4.91
N ALA A 118 3.77 -12.21 5.93
CA ALA A 118 2.82 -12.90 6.80
C ALA A 118 1.53 -13.33 6.09
N TYR A 119 1.01 -12.51 5.17
CA TYR A 119 -0.12 -12.89 4.32
C TYR A 119 0.21 -14.12 3.46
N TYR A 120 1.40 -14.18 2.83
CA TYR A 120 1.80 -15.35 2.04
C TYR A 120 1.86 -16.64 2.88
N LEU A 121 2.29 -16.54 4.15
CA LEU A 121 2.34 -17.69 5.04
C LEU A 121 0.97 -18.17 5.55
N THR A 122 0.05 -17.23 5.81
CA THR A 122 -1.17 -17.52 6.58
C THR A 122 -2.45 -17.41 5.79
N ARG A 123 -2.44 -16.64 4.70
CA ARG A 123 -3.61 -16.17 3.95
C ARG A 123 -4.59 -15.35 4.79
N ASP A 124 -4.16 -14.86 5.96
CA ASP A 124 -4.94 -13.92 6.76
C ASP A 124 -4.97 -12.56 6.08
N VAL A 125 -6.12 -12.23 5.49
CA VAL A 125 -6.36 -11.00 4.72
C VAL A 125 -6.17 -9.72 5.53
N SER A 126 -6.18 -9.80 6.87
CA SER A 126 -5.92 -8.63 7.71
C SER A 126 -4.50 -8.07 7.51
N PHE A 127 -3.52 -8.92 7.19
CA PHE A 127 -2.17 -8.47 6.85
C PHE A 127 -2.12 -7.78 5.48
N LEU A 128 -2.84 -8.31 4.49
CA LEU A 128 -2.95 -7.70 3.16
C LEU A 128 -3.59 -6.32 3.24
N HIS A 129 -4.70 -6.19 3.98
CA HIS A 129 -5.37 -4.89 4.16
C HIS A 129 -4.46 -3.88 4.87
N ALA A 130 -3.72 -4.29 5.90
CA ALA A 130 -2.75 -3.42 6.57
C ALA A 130 -1.63 -2.95 5.61
N ALA A 131 -1.11 -3.85 4.76
CA ALA A 131 -0.11 -3.49 3.76
C ALA A 131 -0.66 -2.52 2.71
N GLN A 132 -1.90 -2.73 2.26
CA GLN A 132 -2.59 -1.85 1.31
C GLN A 132 -2.84 -0.46 1.90
N GLN A 133 -3.17 -0.34 3.18
CA GLN A 133 -3.36 0.96 3.83
C GLN A 133 -2.09 1.82 3.80
N ASN A 134 -0.92 1.20 4.00
CA ASN A 134 0.36 1.89 3.83
C ASN A 134 0.63 2.25 2.35
N LEU A 135 0.25 1.40 1.39
CA LEU A 135 0.34 1.76 -0.03
C LEU A 135 -0.59 2.94 -0.38
N ASP A 136 -1.82 2.95 0.13
CA ASP A 136 -2.77 4.07 -0.03
C ASP A 136 -2.16 5.36 0.54
N TYR A 137 -1.49 5.29 1.70
CA TYR A 137 -0.76 6.40 2.29
C TYR A 137 0.33 6.93 1.35
N LEU A 138 1.15 6.04 0.77
CA LEU A 138 2.21 6.42 -0.17
C LEU A 138 1.64 7.09 -1.43
N LEU A 139 0.43 6.69 -1.85
CA LEU A 139 -0.22 7.13 -3.08
C LEU A 139 -1.22 8.30 -2.87
N GLY A 140 -1.30 8.88 -1.67
CA GLY A 140 -2.03 10.13 -1.44
C GLY A 140 -3.02 10.16 -0.27
N ARG A 141 -3.29 9.03 0.40
CA ARG A 141 -4.14 9.00 1.61
C ARG A 141 -3.34 9.37 2.86
N ASN A 142 -2.82 10.59 2.87
CA ASN A 142 -1.95 11.11 3.91
C ASN A 142 -2.26 12.57 4.25
N ALA A 143 -1.65 13.08 5.32
CA ALA A 143 -1.94 14.41 5.87
C ALA A 143 -1.54 15.59 4.96
N VAL A 144 -0.80 15.34 3.87
CA VAL A 144 -0.35 16.38 2.91
C VAL A 144 -0.99 16.23 1.53
N GLY A 145 -1.75 15.14 1.32
CA GLY A 145 -2.46 14.81 0.10
C GLY A 145 -1.57 14.54 -1.12
N PHE A 146 -0.26 14.39 -0.93
CA PHE A 146 0.69 14.10 -2.02
C PHE A 146 0.72 12.61 -2.31
N CYS A 147 0.69 12.25 -3.59
CA CYS A 147 1.28 10.98 -4.02
C CYS A 147 2.80 11.17 -3.98
N PHE A 148 3.48 10.41 -3.14
CA PHE A 148 4.93 10.56 -2.96
C PHE A 148 5.75 9.93 -4.10
N VAL A 149 5.08 9.35 -5.09
CA VAL A 149 5.72 8.77 -6.29
C VAL A 149 5.62 9.76 -7.43
N THR A 150 6.74 10.07 -8.06
CA THR A 150 6.79 10.97 -9.23
C THR A 150 5.97 10.42 -10.39
N GLY A 151 5.28 11.30 -11.12
CA GLY A 151 4.48 10.93 -12.29
C GLY A 151 3.18 10.16 -12.00
N LEU A 152 2.77 10.02 -10.73
CA LEU A 152 1.56 9.30 -10.34
C LEU A 152 0.64 10.13 -9.43
N GLY A 153 -0.66 9.93 -9.58
CA GLY A 153 -1.69 10.58 -8.75
C GLY A 153 -2.00 12.02 -9.17
N SER A 154 -3.00 12.62 -8.52
CA SER A 154 -3.47 13.97 -8.82
C SER A 154 -2.63 15.10 -8.20
N LYS A 155 -1.72 14.74 -7.29
CA LYS A 155 -0.77 15.64 -6.62
C LYS A 155 0.56 14.90 -6.43
N PRO A 156 1.30 14.61 -7.52
CA PRO A 156 2.56 13.89 -7.47
C PRO A 156 3.66 14.73 -6.80
N THR A 157 4.73 14.07 -6.36
CA THR A 157 6.05 14.69 -6.16
C THR A 157 6.53 15.26 -7.49
N MET A 158 6.74 16.58 -7.57
CA MET A 158 7.16 17.27 -8.80
C MET A 158 8.59 17.79 -8.75
N ARG A 159 9.12 18.10 -7.57
CA ARG A 159 10.45 18.72 -7.42
C ARG A 159 11.35 17.89 -6.50
N PRO A 160 11.57 16.59 -6.79
CA PRO A 160 12.41 15.75 -5.97
C PRO A 160 13.86 16.26 -5.95
N HIS A 161 14.58 16.07 -4.85
CA HIS A 161 16.03 16.22 -4.79
C HIS A 161 16.71 15.06 -5.58
N HIS A 162 16.63 15.14 -6.90
CA HIS A 162 17.12 14.17 -7.89
C HIS A 162 17.81 14.83 -9.10
N ARG A 163 19.15 14.78 -9.15
CA ARG A 163 19.97 15.58 -10.09
C ARG A 163 19.54 15.49 -11.56
N PRO A 164 19.26 14.30 -12.13
CA PRO A 164 18.74 14.21 -13.50
C PRO A 164 17.48 15.04 -13.72
N SER A 165 16.44 14.87 -12.88
CA SER A 165 15.17 15.60 -13.01
C SER A 165 15.30 17.12 -12.87
N GLN A 166 16.35 17.61 -12.22
CA GLN A 166 16.57 19.05 -12.04
C GLN A 166 17.43 19.67 -13.14
N ALA A 167 18.27 18.86 -13.79
CA ALA A 167 19.25 19.32 -14.77
C ALA A 167 18.77 19.19 -16.22
N ASP A 168 17.78 18.33 -16.49
CA ASP A 168 17.34 18.01 -17.84
C ASP A 168 16.46 19.08 -18.51
N GLY A 169 15.98 20.07 -17.75
CA GLY A 169 15.11 21.14 -18.24
C GLY A 169 13.68 20.68 -18.56
N ILE A 170 13.30 19.46 -18.16
CA ILE A 170 11.95 18.91 -18.32
C ILE A 170 11.12 19.31 -17.09
N ALA A 171 9.88 19.74 -17.32
CA ALA A 171 9.00 20.16 -16.22
C ALA A 171 8.62 18.97 -15.31
N ASP A 172 8.38 17.80 -15.91
CA ASP A 172 8.06 16.58 -15.19
C ASP A 172 9.35 15.85 -14.76
N PRO A 173 9.47 15.43 -13.49
CA PRO A 173 10.60 14.62 -13.07
C PRO A 173 10.52 13.20 -13.65
N VAL A 174 11.67 12.51 -13.66
CA VAL A 174 11.71 11.05 -13.94
C VAL A 174 10.61 10.32 -13.14
N PRO A 175 9.69 9.59 -13.80
CA PRO A 175 8.53 8.98 -13.15
C PRO A 175 8.91 7.73 -12.34
N GLY A 176 8.03 7.37 -11.39
CA GLY A 176 8.17 6.14 -10.60
C GLY A 176 9.16 6.21 -9.43
N LEU A 177 9.68 7.40 -9.09
CA LEU A 177 10.62 7.60 -7.99
C LEU A 177 9.86 7.91 -6.70
N LEU A 178 10.18 7.19 -5.63
CA LEU A 178 9.59 7.40 -4.31
C LEU A 178 10.37 8.48 -3.54
N ALA A 179 9.69 9.56 -3.19
CA ALA A 179 10.22 10.59 -2.30
C ALA A 179 10.43 10.05 -0.88
N GLY A 180 11.43 10.59 -0.16
CA GLY A 180 11.76 10.19 1.21
C GLY A 180 10.59 10.26 2.21
N GLY A 181 9.72 11.27 2.05
CA GLY A 181 8.51 11.44 2.84
C GLY A 181 8.66 12.38 4.04
N PRO A 182 7.60 12.56 4.85
CA PRO A 182 7.60 13.51 5.94
C PRO A 182 8.70 13.21 6.98
N ASN A 183 9.48 14.24 7.30
CA ASN A 183 10.61 14.17 8.23
C ASN A 183 10.64 15.44 9.11
N PRO A 184 10.26 15.34 10.40
CA PRO A 184 10.24 16.46 11.34
C PRO A 184 11.62 17.04 11.63
N GLY A 185 12.68 16.27 11.36
CA GLY A 185 14.06 16.68 11.61
C GLY A 185 14.56 17.79 10.69
N ARG A 186 13.95 17.97 9.50
CA ARG A 186 14.22 19.06 8.54
C ARG A 186 15.71 19.41 8.41
N GLN A 187 16.54 18.38 8.23
CA GLN A 187 18.00 18.47 8.28
C GLN A 187 18.61 19.23 7.09
N ASP A 188 17.79 19.78 6.19
CA ASP A 188 18.19 20.49 4.97
C ASP A 188 18.20 22.01 5.11
N GLY A 189 17.63 22.56 6.18
CA GLY A 189 17.54 24.01 6.40
C GLY A 189 16.58 24.73 5.43
N CYS A 190 15.74 24.00 4.69
CA CYS A 190 14.77 24.58 3.78
C CYS A 190 13.61 25.25 4.52
N THR A 191 13.06 26.29 3.89
CA THR A 191 11.81 26.93 4.31
C THR A 191 10.64 26.46 3.43
N GLY A 192 9.40 26.62 3.90
CA GLY A 192 8.21 26.28 3.10
C GLY A 192 7.62 24.89 3.34
N TYR A 193 8.13 24.12 4.32
CA TYR A 193 7.48 22.90 4.79
C TYR A 193 6.00 23.11 5.12
N ILE A 194 5.16 22.15 4.72
CA ILE A 194 3.68 22.24 4.85
C ILE A 194 3.23 22.43 6.29
N GLY A 195 3.90 21.80 7.25
CA GLY A 195 3.60 21.95 8.68
C GLY A 195 4.67 21.31 9.57
N PRO A 196 4.76 21.73 10.85
CA PRO A 196 5.69 21.16 11.83
C PRO A 196 5.24 19.81 12.38
N GLU A 197 3.98 19.41 12.16
CA GLU A 197 3.47 18.13 12.63
C GLU A 197 4.15 16.98 11.89
N ARG A 198 4.28 15.83 12.55
CA ARG A 198 5.08 14.72 12.03
C ARG A 198 4.69 14.29 10.62
N ALA A 199 3.39 14.08 10.41
CA ALA A 199 2.83 13.69 9.12
C ALA A 199 2.76 14.83 8.09
N ARG A 200 2.99 16.08 8.49
CA ARG A 200 2.95 17.29 7.63
C ARG A 200 4.32 17.87 7.33
N SER A 201 5.39 17.30 7.88
CA SER A 201 6.78 17.75 7.71
C SER A 201 7.36 17.32 6.37
N TYR A 202 6.71 17.71 5.28
CA TYR A 202 7.11 17.44 3.89
C TYR A 202 7.15 18.74 3.08
N LEU A 203 8.09 18.81 2.14
CA LEU A 203 8.28 19.94 1.23
C LEU A 203 8.61 19.41 -0.17
N ASP A 204 7.75 19.67 -1.14
CA ASP A 204 8.03 19.35 -2.55
C ASP A 204 8.87 20.46 -3.21
N ASP A 205 10.14 20.52 -2.81
CA ASP A 205 11.15 21.43 -3.37
C ASP A 205 12.49 20.71 -3.50
N TRP A 206 13.24 21.09 -4.54
CA TRP A 206 14.58 20.61 -4.82
C TRP A 206 15.52 20.70 -3.61
N CYS A 207 15.42 21.78 -2.83
CA CYS A 207 16.33 21.96 -1.71
C CYS A 207 16.11 20.92 -0.60
N SER A 208 14.91 20.32 -0.51
CA SER A 208 14.53 19.48 0.63
C SER A 208 15.01 18.04 0.50
N TYR A 209 16.31 17.81 0.61
CA TYR A 209 16.83 16.44 0.64
C TYR A 209 16.32 15.64 1.85
N ALA A 210 15.98 16.30 2.96
CA ALA A 210 15.58 15.61 4.18
C ALA A 210 14.17 14.99 4.07
N SER A 211 13.32 15.49 3.17
CA SER A 211 11.95 14.97 2.98
C SER A 211 11.61 14.57 1.54
N ASN A 212 12.38 15.05 0.55
CA ASN A 212 12.03 14.94 -0.87
C ASN A 212 13.18 14.45 -1.77
N GLU A 213 14.24 13.90 -1.19
CA GLU A 213 15.21 13.09 -1.96
C GLU A 213 14.55 11.81 -2.51
N ILE A 214 15.28 11.08 -3.35
CA ILE A 214 14.92 9.73 -3.83
C ILE A 214 16.06 8.77 -3.52
N ALA A 215 15.76 7.49 -3.34
CA ALA A 215 16.81 6.48 -3.13
C ALA A 215 16.38 5.08 -3.58
N ILE A 216 17.35 4.28 -4.03
CA ILE A 216 17.12 2.91 -4.50
C ILE A 216 16.53 2.01 -3.41
N ASN A 217 16.94 2.18 -2.16
CA ASN A 217 16.43 1.41 -1.01
C ASN A 217 15.04 1.88 -0.56
N TRP A 218 14.52 2.98 -1.10
CA TRP A 218 13.14 3.41 -0.90
C TRP A 218 12.26 2.86 -2.02
N ASN A 219 12.74 2.95 -3.27
CA ASN A 219 12.06 2.38 -4.42
C ASN A 219 11.95 0.85 -4.39
N ALA A 220 12.97 0.14 -3.87
CA ALA A 220 12.97 -1.33 -3.82
C ALA A 220 11.76 -1.93 -3.05
N PRO A 221 11.48 -1.54 -1.78
CA PRO A 221 10.30 -2.04 -1.08
C PRO A 221 8.99 -1.53 -1.70
N LEU A 222 8.95 -0.33 -2.30
CA LEU A 222 7.77 0.12 -3.05
C LEU A 222 7.47 -0.82 -4.23
N ALA A 223 8.48 -1.15 -5.03
CA ALA A 223 8.33 -2.05 -6.17
C ALA A 223 7.85 -3.44 -5.73
N TYR A 224 8.42 -3.98 -4.65
CA TYR A 224 7.97 -5.24 -4.06
C TYR A 224 6.49 -5.17 -3.65
N VAL A 225 6.11 -4.15 -2.87
CA VAL A 225 4.75 -4.02 -2.32
C VAL A 225 3.73 -3.83 -3.43
N ALA A 226 3.99 -2.92 -4.37
CA ALA A 226 3.09 -2.67 -5.49
C ALA A 226 2.92 -3.92 -6.37
N GLY A 227 4.03 -4.60 -6.70
CA GLY A 227 3.98 -5.82 -7.50
C GLY A 227 3.28 -6.98 -6.79
N ALA A 228 3.53 -7.17 -5.50
CA ALA A 228 2.89 -8.21 -4.70
C ALA A 228 1.38 -7.97 -4.55
N ILE A 229 0.97 -6.74 -4.23
CA ILE A 229 -0.45 -6.38 -4.11
C ILE A 229 -1.18 -6.56 -5.45
N GLU A 230 -0.59 -6.09 -6.55
CA GLU A 230 -1.15 -6.30 -7.89
C GLU A 230 -1.28 -7.79 -8.22
N ALA A 231 -0.24 -8.60 -7.95
CA ALA A 231 -0.28 -10.04 -8.19
C ALA A 231 -1.34 -10.76 -7.35
N ILE A 232 -1.55 -10.32 -6.10
CA ILE A 232 -2.56 -10.89 -5.18
C ILE A 232 -3.99 -10.53 -5.62
N TYR A 233 -4.23 -9.27 -6.04
CA TYR A 233 -5.55 -8.85 -6.50
C TYR A 233 -5.86 -9.25 -7.94
N SER A 234 -4.84 -9.60 -8.72
CA SER A 234 -5.03 -10.11 -10.06
C SER A 234 -5.80 -11.44 -10.04
N PRO A 235 -6.91 -11.56 -10.79
CA PRO A 235 -7.66 -12.83 -10.91
C PRO A 235 -6.83 -14.00 -11.44
N THR A 236 -5.67 -13.72 -12.05
CA THR A 236 -4.79 -14.73 -12.66
C THR A 236 -3.52 -15.00 -11.84
N GLY A 237 -3.30 -14.29 -10.73
CA GLY A 237 -2.07 -14.39 -9.92
C GLY A 237 -0.81 -13.85 -10.60
N LYS A 238 -0.94 -13.26 -11.80
CA LYS A 238 0.11 -12.55 -12.53
C LYS A 238 -0.27 -11.08 -12.61
N PRO A 239 0.68 -10.12 -12.52
CA PRO A 239 0.34 -8.74 -12.83
C PRO A 239 -0.33 -8.73 -14.19
N ASN A 240 -1.53 -8.17 -14.28
CA ASN A 240 -2.17 -8.04 -15.58
C ASN A 240 -1.18 -7.27 -16.46
N PRO A 241 -0.85 -7.74 -17.67
CA PRO A 241 -0.27 -6.85 -18.65
C PRO A 241 -1.13 -5.59 -18.65
N THR A 242 -0.53 -4.40 -18.58
CA THR A 242 -1.26 -3.15 -18.77
C THR A 242 -1.70 -3.07 -20.22
N ASP A 243 -2.71 -3.88 -20.54
CA ASP A 243 -3.35 -4.03 -21.82
C ASP A 243 -4.79 -3.54 -21.66
N VAL A 244 -5.25 -2.71 -22.59
CA VAL A 244 -6.62 -2.19 -22.59
C VAL A 244 -7.51 -3.29 -23.15
N LYS A 245 -8.00 -4.19 -22.30
CA LYS A 245 -9.02 -5.16 -22.71
C LYS A 245 -10.42 -4.64 -22.44
N GLU A 246 -11.14 -4.37 -23.53
CA GLU A 246 -12.60 -4.27 -23.53
C GLU A 246 -13.20 -5.55 -22.94
N GLY A 247 -13.90 -5.39 -21.82
CA GLY A 247 -14.41 -6.52 -21.05
C GLY A 247 -15.65 -7.16 -21.64
N ARG A 248 -15.62 -8.48 -21.80
CA ARG A 248 -16.77 -9.39 -21.57
C ARG A 248 -16.27 -10.77 -21.10
N SER A 249 -16.59 -11.15 -19.86
CA SER A 249 -16.60 -12.56 -19.44
C SER A 249 -17.70 -12.79 -18.40
N GLY A 250 -18.63 -13.69 -18.73
CA GLY A 250 -19.81 -14.05 -17.93
C GLY A 250 -19.53 -15.02 -16.77
N ALA A 251 -18.48 -14.78 -15.99
CA ALA A 251 -18.25 -15.52 -14.75
C ALA A 251 -19.08 -14.90 -13.62
N VAL A 252 -19.78 -15.75 -12.85
CA VAL A 252 -20.52 -15.33 -11.65
C VAL A 252 -19.49 -14.95 -10.57
N PRO A 253 -19.56 -13.76 -9.96
CA PRO A 253 -18.58 -13.30 -8.98
C PRO A 253 -18.65 -14.08 -7.65
N GLU A 254 -17.50 -14.43 -7.07
CA GLU A 254 -17.41 -15.08 -5.75
C GLU A 254 -17.73 -14.14 -4.55
N GLY A 255 -18.11 -12.89 -4.80
CA GLY A 255 -18.43 -11.94 -3.73
C GLY A 255 -18.86 -10.55 -4.21
N PHE A 256 -19.08 -9.65 -3.24
CA PHE A 256 -19.37 -8.25 -3.52
C PHE A 256 -18.11 -7.46 -3.80
N GLY A 257 -18.20 -6.55 -4.76
CA GLY A 257 -17.09 -5.69 -5.15
C GLY A 257 -17.62 -4.39 -5.73
N LEU A 258 -16.94 -3.29 -5.41
CA LEU A 258 -17.20 -1.98 -6.02
C LEU A 258 -15.90 -1.50 -6.69
N LEU A 259 -15.94 -1.40 -8.01
CA LEU A 259 -14.80 -0.95 -8.81
C LEU A 259 -14.74 0.58 -8.89
N GLN A 260 -13.56 1.08 -9.22
CA GLN A 260 -13.37 2.50 -9.53
C GLN A 260 -14.18 2.88 -10.77
N ASN A 261 -14.84 4.04 -10.74
CA ASN A 261 -15.57 4.56 -11.88
C ASN A 261 -14.60 4.92 -13.02
N TYR A 262 -15.00 4.72 -14.28
CA TYR A 262 -14.19 5.07 -15.44
C TYR A 262 -15.05 5.77 -16.52
N PRO A 263 -14.60 6.91 -17.08
CA PRO A 263 -13.37 7.65 -16.70
C PRO A 263 -13.44 8.27 -15.29
N ASN A 264 -12.29 8.65 -14.72
CA ASN A 264 -12.18 9.42 -13.48
C ASN A 264 -10.82 10.17 -13.45
N PRO A 265 -10.78 11.52 -13.57
CA PRO A 265 -11.92 12.43 -13.62
C PRO A 265 -12.85 12.20 -14.83
N PHE A 266 -14.11 12.59 -14.72
CA PHE A 266 -15.11 12.39 -15.77
C PHE A 266 -15.82 13.67 -16.18
N ASN A 267 -16.33 13.72 -17.42
CA ASN A 267 -17.15 14.81 -17.96
C ASN A 267 -18.09 14.32 -19.08
N PRO A 268 -19.42 14.50 -19.00
CA PRO A 268 -20.22 14.61 -17.78
C PRO A 268 -20.58 13.23 -17.22
N ALA A 269 -20.20 12.14 -17.91
CA ALA A 269 -20.63 10.79 -17.58
C ALA A 269 -19.46 9.84 -17.25
N THR A 270 -19.72 8.90 -16.34
CA THR A 270 -18.80 7.83 -15.95
C THR A 270 -19.56 6.52 -15.76
N ASN A 271 -18.86 5.40 -15.87
CA ASN A 271 -19.42 4.08 -15.61
C ASN A 271 -18.92 3.56 -14.27
N ILE A 272 -19.86 3.15 -13.42
CA ILE A 272 -19.60 2.47 -12.14
C ILE A 272 -19.85 0.98 -12.35
N GLN A 273 -18.86 0.15 -12.02
CA GLN A 273 -18.96 -1.31 -12.11
C GLN A 273 -18.94 -1.94 -10.72
N PHE A 274 -19.79 -2.93 -10.51
CA PHE A 274 -19.86 -3.66 -9.24
C PHE A 274 -20.29 -5.10 -9.44
N SER A 275 -19.99 -5.95 -8.46
CA SER A 275 -20.37 -7.35 -8.42
C SER A 275 -21.30 -7.64 -7.26
N VAL A 276 -22.24 -8.56 -7.47
CA VAL A 276 -23.17 -9.09 -6.47
C VAL A 276 -22.93 -10.58 -6.35
N GLY A 277 -22.63 -11.07 -5.16
CA GLY A 277 -22.29 -12.49 -4.92
C GLY A 277 -23.49 -13.42 -4.73
N SER A 278 -24.65 -12.89 -4.34
CA SER A 278 -25.89 -13.69 -4.15
C SER A 278 -27.15 -12.83 -4.33
N HIS A 279 -28.30 -13.45 -4.59
CA HIS A 279 -29.54 -12.72 -4.87
C HIS A 279 -30.05 -11.95 -3.64
N GLN A 280 -29.94 -10.62 -3.65
CA GLN A 280 -30.33 -9.77 -2.52
C GLN A 280 -30.52 -8.30 -2.90
N TRP A 281 -30.97 -7.51 -1.94
CA TRP A 281 -31.10 -6.06 -2.11
C TRP A 281 -29.73 -5.38 -2.19
N VAL A 282 -29.61 -4.46 -3.14
CA VAL A 282 -28.41 -3.67 -3.42
C VAL A 282 -28.81 -2.20 -3.56
N GLY A 283 -28.10 -1.33 -2.85
CA GLY A 283 -28.21 0.12 -2.96
C GLY A 283 -26.91 0.71 -3.50
N LEU A 284 -26.97 1.48 -4.57
CA LEU A 284 -25.85 2.27 -5.08
C LEU A 284 -26.25 3.74 -5.10
N LYS A 285 -25.60 4.55 -4.27
CA LYS A 285 -25.93 5.96 -4.06
C LYS A 285 -24.70 6.85 -4.22
N VAL A 286 -24.93 8.09 -4.60
CA VAL A 286 -23.90 9.13 -4.79
C VAL A 286 -24.11 10.22 -3.76
N TYR A 287 -23.00 10.69 -3.19
CA TYR A 287 -22.94 11.69 -2.14
C TYR A 287 -21.96 12.82 -2.50
N ASP A 288 -22.25 14.02 -2.04
CA ASP A 288 -21.31 15.14 -2.07
C ASP A 288 -20.25 15.04 -0.95
N VAL A 289 -19.34 16.01 -0.86
CA VAL A 289 -18.28 16.06 0.16
C VAL A 289 -18.79 16.24 1.60
N LEU A 290 -20.04 16.69 1.77
CA LEU A 290 -20.70 16.86 3.06
C LEU A 290 -21.49 15.62 3.47
N GLY A 291 -21.60 14.62 2.59
CA GLY A 291 -22.35 13.39 2.82
C GLY A 291 -23.84 13.49 2.46
N ASN A 292 -24.27 14.56 1.78
CA ASN A 292 -25.64 14.64 1.28
C ASN A 292 -25.80 13.71 0.07
N GLU A 293 -26.88 12.94 0.04
CA GLU A 293 -27.22 12.12 -1.13
C GLU A 293 -27.61 13.04 -2.30
N VAL A 294 -26.89 12.93 -3.41
CA VAL A 294 -27.14 13.72 -4.63
C VAL A 294 -27.72 12.88 -5.76
N ALA A 295 -27.60 11.55 -5.69
CA ALA A 295 -28.30 10.63 -6.60
C ALA A 295 -28.43 9.22 -6.00
N THR A 296 -29.55 8.55 -6.27
CA THR A 296 -29.68 7.10 -6.11
C THR A 296 -29.63 6.45 -7.50
N LEU A 297 -28.64 5.58 -7.73
CA LEU A 297 -28.41 4.90 -9.00
C LEU A 297 -29.06 3.52 -9.05
N ILE A 298 -29.08 2.83 -7.91
CA ILE A 298 -29.74 1.52 -7.73
C ILE A 298 -30.32 1.46 -6.33
N ASP A 299 -31.53 0.91 -6.22
CA ASP A 299 -32.20 0.55 -4.96
C ASP A 299 -33.17 -0.60 -5.23
N GLU A 300 -32.65 -1.81 -5.43
CA GLU A 300 -33.48 -2.98 -5.76
C GLU A 300 -32.78 -4.31 -5.48
N LYS A 301 -33.52 -5.42 -5.57
CA LYS A 301 -32.95 -6.78 -5.51
C LYS A 301 -32.27 -7.13 -6.83
N LYS A 302 -30.99 -7.53 -6.76
CA LYS A 302 -30.20 -7.98 -7.90
C LYS A 302 -29.81 -9.45 -7.73
N PRO A 303 -29.89 -10.30 -8.79
CA PRO A 303 -29.27 -11.62 -8.77
C PRO A 303 -27.74 -11.53 -8.70
N ALA A 304 -27.07 -12.66 -8.43
CA ALA A 304 -25.62 -12.72 -8.50
C ALA A 304 -25.14 -12.39 -9.92
N GLY A 305 -24.11 -11.53 -10.04
CA GLY A 305 -23.62 -11.09 -11.34
C GLY A 305 -22.80 -9.81 -11.28
N ASN A 306 -22.24 -9.44 -12.43
CA ASN A 306 -21.53 -8.19 -12.65
C ASN A 306 -22.45 -7.17 -13.31
N TYR A 307 -22.42 -5.94 -12.81
CA TYR A 307 -23.28 -4.86 -13.26
C TYR A 307 -22.46 -3.63 -13.61
N ARG A 308 -22.97 -2.86 -14.55
CA ARG A 308 -22.44 -1.56 -14.95
C ARG A 308 -23.59 -0.56 -14.95
N VAL A 309 -23.39 0.57 -14.28
CA VAL A 309 -24.34 1.69 -14.27
C VAL A 309 -23.63 2.95 -14.76
N SER A 310 -24.27 3.65 -15.68
CA SER A 310 -23.81 4.97 -16.12
C SER A 310 -24.34 6.03 -15.17
N PHE A 311 -23.46 6.91 -14.71
CA PHE A 311 -23.81 8.09 -13.93
C PHE A 311 -23.49 9.35 -14.74
N ASN A 312 -24.47 10.24 -14.89
CA ASN A 312 -24.31 11.52 -15.58
C ASN A 312 -24.48 12.66 -14.56
N ALA A 313 -23.44 13.46 -14.39
CA ALA A 313 -23.35 14.54 -13.41
C ALA A 313 -23.60 15.93 -14.03
N ALA A 314 -24.18 16.04 -15.23
CA ALA A 314 -24.37 17.33 -15.92
C ALA A 314 -25.13 18.39 -15.10
N GLN A 315 -25.92 17.98 -14.10
CA GLN A 315 -26.67 18.89 -13.20
C GLN A 315 -25.97 19.16 -11.87
N LEU A 316 -24.77 18.62 -11.66
CA LEU A 316 -23.95 18.82 -10.46
C LEU A 316 -22.84 19.84 -10.73
N THR A 317 -22.15 20.32 -9.69
CA THR A 317 -21.00 21.20 -9.83
C THR A 317 -19.70 20.40 -9.96
N SER A 318 -18.68 20.95 -10.62
CA SER A 318 -17.33 20.34 -10.60
C SER A 318 -16.86 20.13 -9.17
N GLY A 319 -16.32 18.95 -8.85
CA GLY A 319 -15.93 18.64 -7.49
C GLY A 319 -15.71 17.16 -7.22
N ILE A 320 -15.51 16.86 -5.94
CA ILE A 320 -15.34 15.51 -5.44
C ILE A 320 -16.70 14.97 -5.01
N TYR A 321 -16.99 13.74 -5.42
CA TYR A 321 -18.17 12.99 -5.02
C TYR A 321 -17.74 11.61 -4.52
N PHE A 322 -18.62 10.99 -3.74
CA PHE A 322 -18.45 9.62 -3.27
C PHE A 322 -19.61 8.79 -3.77
N TYR A 323 -19.36 7.56 -4.19
CA TYR A 323 -20.42 6.61 -4.44
C TYR A 323 -20.25 5.41 -3.53
N GLN A 324 -21.36 4.92 -3.00
CA GLN A 324 -21.40 3.87 -2.00
C GLN A 324 -22.31 2.75 -2.47
N LEU A 325 -21.76 1.53 -2.46
CA LEU A 325 -22.50 0.30 -2.65
C LEU A 325 -22.81 -0.30 -1.29
N GLN A 326 -24.07 -0.64 -1.08
CA GLN A 326 -24.57 -1.30 0.11
C GLN A 326 -25.31 -2.57 -0.29
N ALA A 327 -25.05 -3.68 0.38
CA ALA A 327 -25.75 -4.93 0.10
C ALA A 327 -25.98 -5.75 1.38
N GLY A 328 -27.07 -6.53 1.34
CA GLY A 328 -27.47 -7.49 2.37
C GLY A 328 -28.35 -6.91 3.48
N VAL A 329 -29.06 -7.82 4.14
CA VAL A 329 -29.87 -7.57 5.36
C VAL A 329 -29.57 -8.71 6.33
N SER A 330 -28.88 -8.42 7.44
CA SER A 330 -28.73 -9.35 8.56
C SER A 330 -30.08 -9.57 9.26
N SER A 331 -30.23 -10.67 10.00
CA SER A 331 -31.43 -10.96 10.81
C SER A 331 -31.79 -9.83 11.81
N ASN A 332 -30.85 -8.91 12.07
CA ASN A 332 -31.01 -7.73 12.92
C ASN A 332 -31.12 -6.41 12.12
N ALA A 333 -31.45 -6.46 10.82
CA ALA A 333 -31.58 -5.30 9.92
C ALA A 333 -30.29 -4.49 9.62
N GLU A 334 -29.11 -4.98 10.01
CA GLU A 334 -27.82 -4.38 9.64
C GLU A 334 -27.36 -4.81 8.24
N ARG A 335 -26.74 -3.88 7.50
CA ARG A 335 -26.18 -4.11 6.15
C ARG A 335 -24.87 -4.87 6.24
N THR A 336 -24.74 -6.00 5.55
CA THR A 336 -23.57 -6.90 5.66
C THR A 336 -22.39 -6.48 4.77
N PHE A 337 -22.61 -5.62 3.78
CA PHE A 337 -21.56 -5.08 2.93
C PHE A 337 -21.76 -3.58 2.68
N VAL A 338 -20.69 -2.80 2.89
CA VAL A 338 -20.62 -1.38 2.55
C VAL A 338 -19.26 -1.09 1.93
N ALA A 339 -19.24 -0.54 0.72
CA ALA A 339 -18.03 -0.08 0.06
C ALA A 339 -18.24 1.31 -0.52
N THR A 340 -17.27 2.21 -0.31
CA THR A 340 -17.32 3.60 -0.80
C THR A 340 -16.09 3.88 -1.66
N LYS A 341 -16.28 4.60 -2.76
CA LYS A 341 -15.20 5.04 -3.66
C LYS A 341 -15.38 6.52 -3.99
N LYS A 342 -14.27 7.19 -4.28
CA LYS A 342 -14.20 8.62 -4.64
C LYS A 342 -14.24 8.77 -6.16
N MET A 343 -15.00 9.74 -6.66
CA MET A 343 -14.97 10.18 -8.05
C MET A 343 -14.77 11.70 -8.16
N VAL A 344 -14.15 12.14 -9.25
CA VAL A 344 -13.89 13.55 -9.52
C VAL A 344 -14.64 13.95 -10.78
N PHE A 345 -15.59 14.87 -10.65
CA PHE A 345 -16.33 15.45 -11.76
C PHE A 345 -15.73 16.78 -12.16
N VAL A 346 -15.54 17.00 -13.45
CA VAL A 346 -15.04 18.26 -14.02
C VAL A 346 -15.97 18.65 -15.17
N GLN A 347 -16.71 19.75 -15.05
CA GLN A 347 -17.49 20.36 -16.15
C GLN A 347 -16.60 21.02 -17.19
#